data_AF-A0A0S8CKI3-F1
#
_entry.id   AF-A0A0S8CKI3-F1
#
_cell.length_a   1.000
_cell.length_b   1.000
_cell.length_c   1.000
_cell.angle_alpha   90.00
_cell.angle_beta   90.00
_cell.angle_gamma   90.00
#
_symmetry.space_group_name_H-M   'P 1'
#
loop_
_entity.id
_entity.type
_entity.pdbx_description
1 polymer ?
#
loop_
_entity_poly.entity_id
_entity_poly.type
_entity_poly.pdbx_seq_one_letter_code
_entity_poly.pdbx_strand_id
1 'polypeptide(L)'
;ELPTFKDKANALKWFPLIRTWFNATGLCKLPWIDVRNPEAAGTDEPAKNIPTLTYYLDYLNATTGSSKTLQDILDDSERLYILQKLINLRHGKGTRISDQIPLRAMGPVYFNEYESRAEYYDGWLREQLNDSEIPAAPEKKHELLVAKRIEAYQQLCDVVYEEKGFSSDGIPKRETVEKFGLMDEQAEQLLREFGM
;
A
#
# COMPACT_ATOMS: atom_id res chain seq x y z
N GLU A 1 -12.15 -1.62 10.70
CA GLU A 1 -11.44 -0.66 9.84
C GLU A 1 -9.99 -0.53 10.31
N LEU A 2 -9.06 -0.07 9.47
CA LEU A 2 -7.68 0.20 9.88
C LEU A 2 -7.62 1.64 10.41
N PRO A 3 -7.46 1.84 11.74
CA PRO A 3 -7.75 3.13 12.36
C PRO A 3 -6.68 4.18 12.05
N THR A 4 -5.41 3.81 11.94
CA THR A 4 -4.32 4.76 11.73
C THR A 4 -3.71 4.68 10.33
N PHE A 5 -3.02 5.75 9.90
CA PHE A 5 -2.22 5.70 8.66
C PHE A 5 -1.12 4.65 8.72
N LYS A 6 -0.55 4.39 9.91
CA LYS A 6 0.46 3.36 10.12
C LYS A 6 -0.11 1.96 9.87
N ASP A 7 -1.30 1.67 10.39
CA ASP A 7 -1.97 0.38 10.17
C ASP A 7 -2.31 0.18 8.69
N LYS A 8 -2.77 1.26 8.02
CA LYS A 8 -3.02 1.27 6.58
C LYS A 8 -1.73 1.01 5.80
N ALA A 9 -0.63 1.66 6.14
CA ALA A 9 0.66 1.46 5.50
C ALA A 9 1.19 0.05 5.69
N ASN A 10 1.11 -0.50 6.91
CA ASN A 10 1.49 -1.87 7.19
C ASN A 10 0.68 -2.85 6.33
N ALA A 11 -0.63 -2.68 6.23
CA ALA A 11 -1.47 -3.50 5.37
C ALA A 11 -1.13 -3.34 3.87
N LEU A 12 -0.91 -2.10 3.41
CA LEU A 12 -0.53 -1.77 2.03
C LEU A 12 0.90 -2.20 1.65
N LYS A 13 1.71 -2.62 2.63
CA LYS A 13 2.97 -3.34 2.42
C LYS A 13 2.72 -4.84 2.47
N TRP A 14 2.21 -5.35 3.58
CA TRP A 14 2.18 -6.77 3.89
C TRP A 14 1.28 -7.59 2.94
N PHE A 15 0.04 -7.16 2.68
CA PHE A 15 -0.89 -7.92 1.83
C PHE A 15 -0.41 -8.00 0.37
N PRO A 16 0.07 -6.91 -0.25
CA PRO A 16 0.68 -6.99 -1.58
C PRO A 16 1.90 -7.90 -1.66
N LEU A 17 2.74 -7.98 -0.63
CA LEU A 17 3.87 -8.91 -0.60
C LEU A 17 3.38 -10.36 -0.61
N ILE A 18 2.42 -10.73 0.23
CA ILE A 18 1.88 -12.10 0.18
C ILE A 18 1.27 -12.42 -1.19
N ARG A 19 0.53 -11.48 -1.79
CA ARG A 19 -0.04 -11.67 -3.15
C ARG A 19 1.03 -11.79 -4.23
N THR A 20 2.12 -11.03 -4.12
CA THR A 20 3.26 -11.11 -5.03
C THR A 20 3.95 -12.46 -4.92
N TRP A 21 4.06 -13.02 -3.71
CA TRP A 21 4.58 -14.36 -3.50
C TRP A 21 3.70 -15.44 -4.15
N PHE A 22 2.37 -15.38 -3.99
CA PHE A 22 1.44 -16.30 -4.66
C PHE A 22 1.62 -16.29 -6.19
N ASN A 23 1.78 -15.10 -6.78
CA ASN A 23 2.05 -14.97 -8.20
C ASN A 23 3.41 -15.59 -8.59
N ALA A 24 4.43 -15.41 -7.77
CA ALA A 24 5.79 -15.92 -8.04
C ALA A 24 5.87 -17.45 -7.96
N THR A 25 5.12 -18.07 -7.05
CA THR A 25 5.12 -19.53 -6.86
C THR A 25 4.05 -20.25 -7.67
N GLY A 26 3.20 -19.53 -8.40
CA GLY A 26 2.14 -20.11 -9.24
C GLY A 26 0.97 -20.69 -8.43
N LEU A 27 0.77 -20.22 -7.21
CA LEU A 27 -0.27 -20.72 -6.31
C LEU A 27 -1.48 -19.78 -6.29
N CYS A 28 -2.68 -20.36 -6.24
CA CYS A 28 -3.90 -19.57 -6.11
C CYS A 28 -3.98 -18.93 -4.72
N LYS A 29 -4.24 -17.60 -4.67
CA LYS A 29 -4.39 -16.85 -3.42
C LYS A 29 -5.73 -17.05 -2.72
N LEU A 30 -6.77 -17.50 -3.44
CA LEU A 30 -8.15 -17.54 -2.92
C LEU A 30 -8.31 -18.45 -1.70
N PRO A 31 -7.69 -19.65 -1.64
CA PRO A 31 -7.76 -20.47 -0.43
C PRO A 31 -7.14 -19.80 0.80
N TRP A 32 -6.21 -18.85 0.64
CA TRP A 32 -5.71 -18.04 1.75
C TRP A 32 -6.65 -16.90 2.13
N ILE A 33 -7.15 -16.12 1.17
CA ILE A 33 -7.87 -14.87 1.51
C ILE A 33 -9.38 -15.05 1.69
N ASP A 34 -9.99 -15.96 0.92
CA ASP A 34 -11.44 -16.14 0.87
C ASP A 34 -11.93 -17.38 1.63
N VAL A 35 -11.06 -18.37 1.85
CA VAL A 35 -11.36 -19.54 2.70
C VAL A 35 -10.64 -19.36 4.03
N ARG A 36 -11.28 -18.63 4.95
CA ARG A 36 -10.67 -18.32 6.25
C ARG A 36 -10.54 -19.58 7.11
N ASN A 37 -9.35 -19.80 7.65
CA ASN A 37 -9.14 -20.82 8.67
C ASN A 37 -9.93 -20.44 9.94
N PRO A 38 -10.71 -21.36 10.54
CA PRO A 38 -11.44 -21.09 11.78
C PRO A 38 -10.56 -20.55 12.92
N GLU A 39 -9.30 -21.00 13.00
CA GLU A 39 -8.34 -20.60 14.03
C GLU A 39 -7.84 -19.16 13.84
N ALA A 40 -7.94 -18.59 12.63
CA ALA A 40 -7.49 -17.23 12.36
C ALA A 40 -8.25 -16.19 13.18
N ALA A 41 -9.48 -16.46 13.60
CA ALA A 41 -10.25 -15.57 14.45
C ALA A 41 -9.61 -15.38 15.84
N GLY A 42 -8.80 -16.33 16.30
CA GLY A 42 -8.12 -16.31 17.59
C GLY A 42 -6.69 -15.77 17.56
N THR A 43 -6.19 -15.30 16.41
CA THR A 43 -4.84 -14.73 16.29
C THR A 43 -4.85 -13.21 16.51
N ASP A 44 -3.66 -12.63 16.77
CA ASP A 44 -3.51 -11.18 16.95
C ASP A 44 -3.91 -10.37 15.72
N GLU A 45 -3.74 -10.94 14.52
CA GLU A 45 -4.09 -10.33 13.25
C GLU A 45 -4.97 -11.26 12.40
N PRO A 46 -6.27 -11.38 12.71
CA PRO A 46 -7.16 -12.32 12.03
C PRO A 46 -7.27 -12.10 10.52
N ALA A 47 -7.08 -10.86 10.07
CA ALA A 47 -7.10 -10.51 8.66
C ALA A 47 -5.94 -11.12 7.85
N LYS A 48 -4.81 -11.43 8.49
CA LYS A 48 -3.65 -12.03 7.82
C LYS A 48 -3.80 -13.52 7.55
N ASN A 49 -4.76 -14.18 8.21
CA ASN A 49 -5.05 -15.62 8.09
C ASN A 49 -3.78 -16.49 8.13
N ILE A 50 -2.92 -16.21 9.13
CA ILE A 50 -1.62 -16.86 9.31
C ILE A 50 -1.72 -18.40 9.34
N PRO A 51 -2.71 -19.04 10.01
CA PRO A 51 -2.80 -20.50 10.00
C PRO A 51 -2.89 -21.10 8.59
N THR A 52 -3.63 -20.50 7.66
CA THR A 52 -3.62 -20.95 6.27
C THR A 52 -2.28 -20.69 5.58
N LEU A 53 -1.61 -19.56 5.85
CA LEU A 53 -0.27 -19.30 5.30
C LEU A 53 0.77 -20.32 5.78
N THR A 54 0.65 -20.83 7.00
CA THR A 54 1.53 -21.89 7.50
C THR A 54 1.45 -23.13 6.61
N TYR A 55 0.25 -23.55 6.17
CA TYR A 55 0.12 -24.68 5.23
C TYR A 55 0.84 -24.41 3.90
N TYR A 56 0.80 -23.19 3.40
CA TYR A 56 1.52 -22.79 2.19
C TYR A 56 3.04 -22.80 2.38
N LEU A 57 3.51 -22.36 3.56
CA LEU A 57 4.92 -22.42 3.94
C LEU A 57 5.42 -23.86 4.05
N ASP A 58 4.65 -24.72 4.73
CA ASP A 58 4.96 -26.15 4.88
C ASP A 58 5.00 -26.84 3.52
N TYR A 59 4.02 -26.55 2.65
CA TYR A 59 3.99 -27.04 1.29
C TYR A 59 5.23 -26.61 0.47
N LEU A 60 5.61 -25.33 0.55
CA LEU A 60 6.79 -24.81 -0.14
C LEU A 60 8.06 -25.53 0.34
N ASN A 61 8.25 -25.62 1.66
CA ASN A 61 9.40 -26.24 2.27
C ASN A 61 9.50 -27.73 1.91
N ALA A 62 8.39 -28.47 2.02
CA ALA A 62 8.33 -29.88 1.65
C ALA A 62 8.62 -30.13 0.16
N THR A 63 8.12 -29.26 -0.71
CA THR A 63 8.27 -29.40 -2.17
C THR A 63 9.69 -29.07 -2.63
N THR A 64 10.29 -28.05 -2.04
CA THR A 64 11.61 -27.52 -2.47
C THR A 64 12.78 -28.08 -1.67
N GLY A 65 12.51 -28.77 -0.56
CA GLY A 65 13.54 -29.17 0.40
C GLY A 65 14.15 -28.00 1.17
N SER A 66 13.46 -26.85 1.23
CA SER A 66 13.92 -25.68 1.95
C SER A 66 13.39 -25.63 3.38
N SER A 67 13.91 -24.68 4.17
CA SER A 67 13.51 -24.44 5.56
C SER A 67 13.16 -22.96 5.77
N LYS A 68 12.37 -22.40 4.86
CA LYS A 68 11.95 -21.00 4.91
C LYS A 68 10.98 -20.75 6.05
N THR A 69 11.02 -19.53 6.55
CA THR A 69 10.05 -18.93 7.46
C THR A 69 9.07 -18.04 6.70
N LEU A 70 8.02 -17.56 7.37
CA LEU A 70 7.13 -16.54 6.79
C LEU A 70 7.89 -15.24 6.46
N GLN A 71 8.90 -14.88 7.26
CA GLN A 71 9.71 -13.70 6.98
C GLN A 71 10.54 -13.89 5.71
N ASP A 72 11.11 -15.08 5.48
CA ASP A 72 11.85 -15.37 4.24
C ASP A 72 10.94 -15.25 3.01
N ILE A 73 9.67 -15.69 3.12
CA ILE A 73 8.66 -15.51 2.07
C ILE A 73 8.40 -14.03 1.79
N LEU A 74 8.25 -13.22 2.84
CA LEU A 74 8.04 -11.78 2.71
C LEU A 74 9.25 -11.10 2.09
N ASP A 75 10.47 -11.47 2.49
CA ASP A 75 11.71 -10.90 1.96
C ASP A 75 11.94 -11.28 0.49
N ASP A 76 11.66 -12.53 0.10
CA ASP A 76 11.70 -12.95 -1.31
C ASP A 76 10.69 -12.17 -2.16
N SER A 77 9.50 -11.95 -1.61
CA SER A 77 8.46 -11.17 -2.27
C SER A 77 8.81 -9.70 -2.37
N GLU A 78 9.40 -9.12 -1.33
CA GLU A 78 9.81 -7.71 -1.32
C GLU A 78 10.95 -7.50 -2.32
N ARG A 79 11.93 -8.42 -2.39
CA ARG A 79 12.94 -8.42 -3.47
C ARG A 79 12.30 -8.39 -4.86
N LEU A 80 11.31 -9.25 -5.13
CA LEU A 80 10.61 -9.26 -6.42
C LEU A 80 9.85 -7.95 -6.67
N TYR A 81 9.17 -7.42 -5.65
CA TYR A 81 8.44 -6.15 -5.74
C TYR A 81 9.39 -4.98 -6.05
N ILE A 82 10.55 -4.90 -5.40
CA ILE A 82 11.56 -3.87 -5.69
C ILE A 82 12.10 -4.01 -7.11
N LEU A 83 12.39 -5.23 -7.56
CA LEU A 83 12.83 -5.46 -8.94
C LEU A 83 11.79 -4.98 -9.96
N GLN A 84 10.51 -5.31 -9.75
CA GLN A 84 9.41 -4.82 -10.59
C GLN A 84 9.30 -3.29 -10.56
N LYS A 85 9.49 -2.68 -9.40
CA LYS A 85 9.50 -1.22 -9.22
C LYS A 85 10.63 -0.57 -10.03
N LEU A 86 11.85 -1.11 -9.97
CA LEU A 86 12.99 -0.63 -10.75
C LEU A 86 12.74 -0.77 -12.26
N ILE A 87 12.15 -1.90 -12.69
CA ILE A 87 11.76 -2.08 -14.10
C ILE A 87 10.74 -1.02 -14.53
N ASN A 88 9.74 -0.70 -13.72
CA ASN A 88 8.78 0.34 -14.03
C ASN A 88 9.44 1.72 -14.15
N LEU A 89 10.34 2.04 -13.22
CA LEU A 89 11.09 3.30 -13.21
C LEU A 89 11.92 3.46 -14.48
N ARG A 90 12.61 2.39 -14.90
CA ARG A 90 13.36 2.36 -16.17
C ARG A 90 12.48 2.63 -17.40
N HIS A 91 11.19 2.30 -17.34
CA HIS A 91 10.21 2.60 -18.40
C HIS A 91 9.48 3.94 -18.20
N GLY A 92 9.97 4.80 -17.30
CA GLY A 92 9.37 6.11 -17.02
C GLY A 92 8.04 6.04 -16.26
N LYS A 93 7.80 4.97 -15.50
CA LYS A 93 6.59 4.76 -14.68
C LYS A 93 6.95 4.43 -13.24
N GLY A 94 5.96 4.52 -12.35
CA GLY A 94 6.15 4.13 -10.95
C GLY A 94 6.79 5.21 -10.10
N THR A 95 6.79 6.47 -10.51
CA THR A 95 6.95 7.60 -9.57
C THR A 95 5.62 7.90 -8.89
N ARG A 96 5.60 8.81 -7.92
CA ARG A 96 4.38 9.29 -7.25
C ARG A 96 3.27 9.72 -8.21
N ILE A 97 3.65 10.28 -9.36
CA ILE A 97 2.70 10.68 -10.42
C ILE A 97 1.94 9.47 -10.96
N SER A 98 2.61 8.31 -11.08
CA SER A 98 1.98 7.07 -11.55
C SER A 98 1.08 6.42 -10.52
N ASP A 99 1.27 6.71 -9.23
CA ASP A 99 0.52 6.09 -8.15
C ASP A 99 -0.82 6.80 -7.87
N GLN A 100 -1.12 7.93 -8.52
CA GLN A 100 -2.36 8.70 -8.31
C GLN A 100 -3.61 7.91 -8.70
N ILE A 101 -4.67 8.05 -7.90
CA ILE A 101 -5.99 7.47 -8.18
C ILE A 101 -6.94 8.53 -8.76
N PRO A 102 -7.99 8.13 -9.50
CA PRO A 102 -9.00 9.06 -10.00
C PRO A 102 -9.65 9.84 -8.85
N LEU A 103 -9.91 11.13 -9.06
CA LEU A 103 -10.54 12.00 -8.06
C LEU A 103 -11.84 11.43 -7.49
N ARG A 104 -12.63 10.75 -8.35
CA ARG A 104 -13.87 10.05 -7.98
C ARG A 104 -13.70 8.98 -6.90
N ALA A 105 -12.51 8.38 -6.78
CA ALA A 105 -12.22 7.40 -5.74
C ALA A 105 -11.88 8.06 -4.39
N MET A 106 -11.59 9.36 -4.36
CA MET A 106 -11.26 10.11 -3.15
C MET A 106 -12.47 10.81 -2.54
N GLY A 107 -13.40 11.29 -3.36
CA GLY A 107 -14.55 12.06 -2.88
C GLY A 107 -15.57 12.42 -3.97
N PRO A 108 -16.61 13.20 -3.63
CA PRO A 108 -17.61 13.66 -4.58
C PRO A 108 -16.96 14.61 -5.58
N VAL A 109 -17.02 14.28 -6.88
CA VAL A 109 -16.42 15.08 -7.94
C VAL A 109 -17.34 16.23 -8.30
N TYR A 110 -18.64 15.96 -8.36
CA TYR A 110 -19.65 16.96 -8.69
C TYR A 110 -20.37 17.45 -7.44
N PHE A 111 -20.80 18.71 -7.47
CA PHE A 111 -21.46 19.34 -6.33
C PHE A 111 -22.74 18.62 -5.90
N ASN A 112 -23.55 18.12 -6.84
CA ASN A 112 -24.75 17.35 -6.52
C ASN A 112 -24.45 16.03 -5.78
N GLU A 113 -23.29 15.41 -6.03
CA GLU A 113 -22.84 14.21 -5.30
C GLU A 113 -22.54 14.59 -3.84
N TYR A 114 -21.90 15.74 -3.61
CA TYR A 114 -21.70 16.30 -2.28
C TYR A 114 -23.05 16.61 -1.59
N GLU A 115 -23.94 17.34 -2.27
CA GLU A 115 -25.25 17.75 -1.75
C GLU A 115 -26.08 16.54 -1.27
N SER A 116 -26.06 15.45 -2.04
CA SER A 116 -26.79 14.22 -1.71
C SER A 116 -26.40 13.60 -0.36
N ARG A 117 -25.22 13.95 0.17
CA ARG A 117 -24.66 13.43 1.42
C ARG A 117 -23.95 14.52 2.24
N ALA A 118 -24.46 15.75 2.17
CA ALA A 118 -23.79 16.92 2.76
C ALA A 118 -23.50 16.74 4.25
N GLU A 119 -24.44 16.20 5.04
CA GLU A 119 -24.26 15.96 6.48
C GLU A 119 -23.08 15.02 6.79
N TYR A 120 -22.93 13.95 6.00
CA TYR A 120 -21.82 13.00 6.14
C TYR A 120 -20.48 13.65 5.82
N TYR A 121 -20.41 14.42 4.74
CA TYR A 121 -19.19 15.09 4.32
C TYR A 121 -18.79 16.23 5.26
N ASP A 122 -19.76 17.01 5.74
CA ASP A 122 -19.55 18.06 6.73
C ASP A 122 -19.11 17.47 8.06
N GLY A 123 -19.65 16.32 8.47
CA GLY A 123 -19.19 15.57 9.63
C GLY A 123 -17.72 15.20 9.52
N TRP A 124 -17.32 14.60 8.39
CA TRP A 124 -15.92 14.26 8.14
C TRP A 124 -15.01 15.50 8.13
N LEU A 125 -15.44 16.61 7.49
CA LEU A 125 -14.67 17.86 7.49
C LEU A 125 -14.42 18.40 8.90
N ARG A 126 -15.43 18.38 9.78
CA ARG A 126 -15.27 18.81 11.18
C ARG A 126 -14.22 17.97 11.91
N GLU A 127 -14.25 16.66 11.73
CA GLU A 127 -13.27 15.74 12.33
C GLU A 127 -11.84 16.00 11.84
N GLN A 128 -11.66 16.38 10.57
CA GLN A 128 -10.31 16.64 10.03
C GLN A 128 -9.76 18.03 10.36
N LEU A 129 -10.64 19.01 10.63
CA LEU A 129 -10.26 20.41 10.79
C LEU A 129 -10.00 20.84 12.23
N ASN A 130 -10.27 19.99 13.24
CA ASN A 130 -9.98 20.23 14.66
C ASN A 130 -10.26 21.69 15.09
N ASP A 131 -11.52 22.11 15.00
CA ASP A 131 -12.02 23.46 15.33
C ASP A 131 -11.66 24.61 14.37
N SER A 132 -11.07 24.32 13.20
CA SER A 132 -10.92 25.33 12.14
C SER A 132 -12.27 25.67 11.48
N GLU A 133 -12.41 26.92 11.05
CA GLU A 133 -13.65 27.42 10.47
C GLU A 133 -13.98 26.73 9.13
N ILE A 134 -15.20 26.16 9.05
CA ILE A 134 -15.73 25.59 7.80
C ILE A 134 -16.49 26.70 7.06
N PRO A 135 -16.24 26.92 5.76
CA PRO A 135 -16.99 27.90 4.97
C PRO A 135 -18.50 27.69 5.08
N ALA A 136 -19.27 28.77 5.18
CA ALA A 136 -20.73 28.68 5.23
C ALA A 136 -21.34 28.23 3.89
N ALA A 137 -20.77 28.70 2.77
CA ALA A 137 -21.25 28.40 1.42
C ALA A 137 -21.02 26.92 1.05
N PRO A 138 -22.07 26.15 0.67
CA PRO A 138 -21.97 24.74 0.32
C PRO A 138 -20.91 24.41 -0.74
N GLU A 139 -20.79 25.24 -1.77
CA GLU A 139 -19.83 25.05 -2.86
C GLU A 139 -18.39 25.17 -2.34
N LYS A 140 -18.15 26.08 -1.39
CA LYS A 140 -16.85 26.23 -0.73
C LYS A 140 -16.53 25.08 0.21
N LYS A 141 -17.55 24.49 0.86
CA LYS A 141 -17.38 23.24 1.62
C LYS A 141 -17.01 22.08 0.70
N HIS A 142 -17.66 21.97 -0.45
CA HIS A 142 -17.35 20.94 -1.44
C HIS A 142 -15.91 21.07 -1.96
N GLU A 143 -15.48 22.28 -2.34
CA GLU A 143 -14.09 22.56 -2.73
C GLU A 143 -13.09 22.17 -1.62
N LEU A 144 -13.36 22.59 -0.38
CA LEU A 144 -12.50 22.28 0.77
C LEU A 144 -12.45 20.78 1.07
N LEU A 145 -13.59 20.08 1.01
CA LEU A 145 -13.67 18.64 1.17
C LEU A 145 -12.77 17.93 0.17
N VAL A 146 -12.89 18.29 -1.11
CA VAL A 146 -12.10 17.68 -2.18
C VAL A 146 -10.61 17.91 -1.92
N ALA A 147 -10.20 19.13 -1.58
CA ALA A 147 -8.82 19.45 -1.24
C ALA A 147 -8.30 18.60 -0.06
N LYS A 148 -9.10 18.47 1.01
CA LYS A 148 -8.74 17.66 2.19
C LYS A 148 -8.69 16.16 1.91
N ARG A 149 -9.54 15.64 1.02
CA ARG A 149 -9.48 14.25 0.57
C ARG A 149 -8.20 13.97 -0.23
N ILE A 150 -7.80 14.90 -1.09
CA ILE A 150 -6.52 14.81 -1.81
C ILE A 150 -5.36 14.86 -0.82
N GLU A 151 -5.37 15.79 0.15
CA GLU A 151 -4.33 15.90 1.18
C GLU A 151 -4.20 14.59 2.00
N ALA A 152 -5.30 14.04 2.49
CA ALA A 152 -5.31 12.78 3.24
C ALA A 152 -4.77 11.61 2.41
N TYR A 153 -5.02 11.60 1.10
CA TYR A 153 -4.46 10.60 0.20
C TYR A 153 -2.94 10.79 0.02
N GLN A 154 -2.46 12.01 -0.15
CA GLN A 154 -1.02 12.29 -0.25
C GLN A 154 -0.28 11.89 1.05
N GLN A 155 -0.87 12.19 2.21
CA GLN A 155 -0.33 11.76 3.51
C GLN A 155 -0.26 10.23 3.61
N LEU A 156 -1.28 9.51 3.14
CA LEU A 156 -1.24 8.05 3.07
C LEU A 156 -0.09 7.56 2.17
N CYS A 157 0.11 8.17 1.00
CA CYS A 157 1.22 7.83 0.12
C CYS A 157 2.57 8.01 0.84
N ASP A 158 2.77 9.11 1.56
CA ASP A 158 4.02 9.38 2.28
C ASP A 158 4.31 8.29 3.32
N VAL A 159 3.31 7.93 4.13
CA VAL A 159 3.48 6.88 5.15
C VAL A 159 3.73 5.51 4.51
N VAL A 160 3.06 5.21 3.39
CA VAL A 160 3.27 3.96 2.65
C VAL A 160 4.66 3.89 2.01
N TYR A 161 5.16 5.01 1.46
CA TYR A 161 6.49 5.07 0.88
C TYR A 161 7.56 4.90 1.94
N GLU A 162 7.43 5.57 3.09
CA GLU A 162 8.38 5.41 4.18
C GLU A 162 8.39 3.96 4.70
N GLU A 163 7.22 3.34 4.90
CA GLU A 163 7.11 1.93 5.31
C GLU A 163 7.76 0.96 4.29
N LYS A 164 7.79 1.33 3.00
CA LYS A 164 8.44 0.57 1.92
C LYS A 164 9.93 0.91 1.73
N GLY A 165 10.47 1.89 2.46
CA GLY A 165 11.84 2.35 2.29
C GLY A 165 12.03 3.18 1.01
N PHE A 166 11.02 3.94 0.60
CA PHE A 166 11.01 4.76 -0.63
C PHE A 166 11.11 6.25 -0.28
N SER A 167 11.55 7.07 -1.24
CA SER A 167 11.47 8.52 -1.15
C SER A 167 10.02 9.02 -1.25
N SER A 168 9.78 10.30 -0.99
CA SER A 168 8.48 10.95 -1.17
C SER A 168 7.97 10.90 -2.61
N ASP A 169 8.86 10.75 -3.59
CA ASP A 169 8.51 10.56 -5.00
C ASP A 169 8.24 9.10 -5.37
N GLY A 170 8.19 8.22 -4.37
CA GLY A 170 7.89 6.80 -4.53
C GLY A 170 9.04 6.01 -5.15
N ILE A 171 10.29 6.49 -5.05
CA ILE A 171 11.49 5.82 -5.59
C ILE A 171 12.13 4.98 -4.48
N PRO A 172 12.50 3.71 -4.69
CA PRO A 172 13.25 2.95 -3.69
C PRO A 172 14.54 3.67 -3.28
N LYS A 173 14.78 3.83 -1.97
CA LYS A 173 16.05 4.36 -1.45
C LYS A 173 17.19 3.40 -1.79
N ARG A 174 18.41 3.92 -1.96
CA ARG A 174 19.63 3.13 -2.21
C ARG A 174 19.78 1.95 -1.24
N GLU A 175 19.64 2.23 0.05
CA GLU A 175 19.70 1.25 1.14
C GLU A 175 18.67 0.11 1.01
N THR A 176 17.50 0.38 0.42
CA THR A 176 16.44 -0.62 0.21
C THR A 176 16.80 -1.54 -0.94
N VAL A 177 17.35 -0.99 -2.02
CA VAL A 177 17.82 -1.78 -3.17
C VAL A 177 19.03 -2.65 -2.79
N GLU A 178 19.96 -2.10 -1.99
CA GLU A 178 21.10 -2.84 -1.43
C GLU A 178 20.67 -3.95 -0.49
N LYS A 179 19.73 -3.68 0.43
CA LYS A 179 19.18 -4.69 1.37
C LYS A 179 18.71 -5.96 0.65
N PHE A 180 18.09 -5.82 -0.52
CA PHE A 180 17.56 -6.95 -1.27
C PHE A 180 18.52 -7.54 -2.31
N GLY A 181 19.77 -7.06 -2.37
CA GLY A 181 20.80 -7.56 -3.27
C GLY A 181 20.54 -7.22 -4.74
N LEU A 182 19.89 -6.08 -4.99
CA LEU A 182 19.49 -5.63 -6.34
C LEU A 182 20.34 -4.48 -6.87
N MET A 183 21.41 -4.11 -6.15
CA MET A 183 22.29 -3.01 -6.54
C MET A 183 23.38 -3.49 -7.50
N ASP A 184 23.18 -3.25 -8.80
CA ASP A 184 24.19 -3.36 -9.85
C ASP A 184 24.44 -2.00 -10.52
N GLU A 185 25.32 -1.96 -11.53
CA GLU A 185 25.64 -0.72 -12.25
C GLU A 185 24.40 -0.08 -12.92
N GLN A 186 23.45 -0.89 -13.39
CA GLN A 186 22.23 -0.39 -14.04
C GLN A 186 21.27 0.21 -13.02
N ALA A 187 21.08 -0.47 -11.88
CA ALA A 187 20.29 0.04 -10.77
C ALA A 187 20.89 1.34 -10.22
N GLU A 188 22.21 1.40 -10.06
CA GLU A 188 22.88 2.60 -9.57
C GLU A 188 22.74 3.78 -10.56
N GLN A 189 22.89 3.54 -11.86
CA GLN A 189 22.62 4.56 -12.87
C GLN A 189 21.16 5.04 -12.84
N LEU A 190 20.21 4.11 -12.79
CA LEU A 190 18.79 4.43 -12.75
C LEU A 190 18.44 5.27 -11.52
N LEU A 191 18.94 4.91 -10.33
CA LEU A 191 18.68 5.67 -9.11
C LEU A 191 19.26 7.09 -9.16
N ARG A 192 20.45 7.26 -9.75
CA ARG A 192 21.05 8.59 -9.98
C ARG A 192 20.18 9.49 -10.85
N GLU A 193 19.47 8.95 -11.84
CA GLU A 193 18.53 9.70 -12.68
C GLU A 193 17.36 10.29 -11.87
N PHE A 194 17.03 9.68 -10.73
CA PHE A 194 16.00 10.15 -9.79
C PHE A 194 16.58 10.87 -8.56
N GLY A 195 17.88 11.18 -8.55
CA GLY A 195 18.55 11.89 -7.46
C GLY A 195 18.71 11.07 -6.18
N MET A 196 18.71 9.73 -6.28
CA MET A 196 18.93 8.80 -5.17
C MET A 196 20.40 8.35 -5.07
#